data_AF-A0A131XMF8-F1
#
_entry.id   AF-A0A131XMF8-F1
#
_cell.length_a   1.000
_cell.length_b   1.000
_cell.length_c   1.000
_cell.angle_alpha   90.00
_cell.angle_beta   90.00
_cell.angle_gamma   90.00
#
_symmetry.space_group_name_H-M   'P 1'
#
loop_
_entity.id
_entity.type
_entity.pdbx_description
1 polymer ?
#
loop_
_entity_poly.entity_id
_entity_poly.type
_entity_poly.pdbx_seq_one_letter_code
_entity_poly.pdbx_strand_id
1 'polypeptide(L)'
;MVRPAYMTFLAPKWPVLLIASALSLLHLENCPKIFSLNTWRLRREYDYIIVGGGTAGCVLANRLSADPRLSVLLIEAGGVENAATEIPLLAMIHFHGPFDWDYKTVPQKYGCRAMEGNRCNWARGKVLGGSSTINFQMHVRGNRRDFDLWETQYGAFNWSYRNVLPYFKKYERYMGPNPDFRFRGRTGKVPVTLSVTQTKLVSVFLEAGRQLGYGVTDYNGPEQMGFSRT
;
A
#
# COMPACT_ATOMS: atom_id res chain seq x y z
N MET A 1 -11.03 17.91 -60.58
CA MET A 1 -12.05 16.92 -60.12
C MET A 1 -11.53 16.31 -58.82
N VAL A 2 -11.95 16.88 -57.68
CA VAL A 2 -11.47 16.52 -56.33
C VAL A 2 -12.49 15.56 -55.71
N ARG A 3 -12.08 14.36 -55.31
CA ARG A 3 -12.94 13.43 -54.55
C ARG A 3 -12.91 13.80 -53.06
N PRO A 4 -14.04 13.85 -52.35
CA PRO A 4 -14.06 14.12 -50.92
C PRO A 4 -13.63 12.89 -50.12
N ALA A 5 -12.80 13.11 -49.09
CA ALA A 5 -12.44 12.10 -48.11
C ALA A 5 -13.60 11.92 -47.11
N TYR A 6 -14.12 10.71 -47.00
CA TYR A 6 -15.09 10.36 -45.95
C TYR A 6 -14.34 10.20 -44.62
N MET A 7 -14.50 11.16 -43.71
CA MET A 7 -14.20 10.96 -42.29
C MET A 7 -15.26 10.02 -41.71
N THR A 8 -14.91 8.75 -41.53
CA THR A 8 -15.68 7.85 -40.68
C THR A 8 -15.54 8.30 -39.22
N PHE A 9 -16.57 8.97 -38.70
CA PHE A 9 -16.71 9.21 -37.27
C PHE A 9 -16.85 7.86 -36.56
N LEU A 10 -15.81 7.45 -35.82
CA LEU A 10 -15.92 6.34 -34.87
C LEU A 10 -17.03 6.66 -33.88
N ALA A 11 -18.04 5.80 -33.81
CA ALA A 11 -19.16 5.96 -32.88
C ALA A 11 -18.63 6.18 -31.44
N PRO A 12 -19.24 7.10 -30.66
CA PRO A 12 -18.81 7.37 -29.30
C PRO A 12 -18.83 6.07 -28.49
N LYS A 13 -17.67 5.58 -28.04
CA LYS A 13 -17.53 4.36 -27.21
C LYS A 13 -18.03 4.53 -25.77
N TRP A 14 -18.65 5.66 -25.46
CA TRP A 14 -19.16 6.03 -24.15
C TRP A 14 -20.21 5.05 -23.60
N PRO A 15 -21.16 4.49 -24.39
CA PRO A 15 -22.10 3.49 -23.89
C PRO A 15 -21.39 2.20 -23.46
N VAL A 16 -20.35 1.78 -24.18
CA VAL A 16 -19.55 0.60 -23.83
C VAL A 16 -18.75 0.86 -22.55
N LEU A 17 -18.19 2.06 -22.38
CA LEU A 17 -17.52 2.47 -21.14
C LEU A 17 -18.49 2.53 -19.96
N LEU A 18 -19.71 3.01 -20.15
CA LEU A 18 -20.74 3.05 -19.11
C LEU A 18 -21.23 1.65 -18.71
N ILE A 19 -21.45 0.77 -19.69
CA ILE A 19 -21.83 -0.62 -19.43
C ILE A 19 -20.68 -1.38 -18.76
N ALA A 20 -19.43 -1.21 -19.22
CA ALA A 20 -18.26 -1.80 -18.59
C ALA A 20 -18.06 -1.28 -17.16
N SER A 21 -18.31 0.01 -16.91
CA SER A 21 -18.24 0.61 -15.57
C SER A 21 -19.35 0.07 -14.67
N ALA A 22 -20.59 -0.03 -15.17
CA ALA A 22 -21.72 -0.60 -14.44
C ALA A 22 -21.52 -2.09 -14.13
N LEU A 23 -21.01 -2.87 -15.09
CA LEU A 23 -20.68 -4.28 -14.89
C LEU A 23 -19.51 -4.47 -13.92
N SER A 24 -18.51 -3.57 -13.98
CA SER A 24 -17.43 -3.55 -13.00
C SER A 24 -17.98 -3.29 -11.61
N LEU A 25 -18.82 -2.26 -11.44
CA LEU A 25 -19.49 -1.95 -10.17
C LEU A 25 -20.33 -3.13 -9.64
N LEU A 26 -21.09 -3.80 -10.50
CA LEU A 26 -21.85 -5.01 -10.14
C LEU A 26 -20.95 -6.19 -9.72
N HIS A 27 -19.77 -6.32 -10.31
CA HIS A 27 -18.78 -7.33 -9.90
C HIS A 27 -18.11 -6.96 -8.57
N LEU A 28 -17.90 -5.66 -8.32
CA LEU A 28 -17.36 -5.17 -7.05
C LEU A 28 -18.30 -5.42 -5.86
N GLU A 29 -19.62 -5.38 -6.08
CA GLU A 29 -20.64 -5.70 -5.06
C GLU A 29 -20.69 -7.20 -4.68
N ASN A 30 -20.24 -8.07 -5.59
CA ASN A 30 -20.29 -9.53 -5.43
C ASN A 30 -18.97 -10.16 -4.95
N CYS A 31 -17.98 -9.36 -4.54
CA CYS A 31 -16.76 -9.91 -3.93
C CYS A 31 -17.11 -10.61 -2.61
N PRO A 32 -16.60 -11.82 -2.35
CA PRO A 32 -16.88 -12.56 -1.12
C PRO A 32 -16.50 -11.71 0.09
N LYS A 33 -17.51 -11.13 0.73
CA LYS A 33 -17.37 -10.45 2.02
C LYS A 33 -16.64 -11.43 2.93
N ILE A 34 -15.47 -11.04 3.46
CA ILE A 34 -14.86 -11.76 4.58
C ILE A 34 -15.98 -11.94 5.59
N PHE A 35 -16.34 -13.21 5.82
CA PHE A 35 -17.51 -13.61 6.59
C PHE A 35 -17.53 -12.84 7.91
N SER A 36 -18.43 -11.86 8.02
CA SER A 36 -18.86 -11.35 9.30
C SER A 36 -19.68 -12.45 9.94
N LEU A 37 -18.98 -13.38 10.61
CA LEU A 37 -19.61 -14.28 11.56
C LEU A 37 -19.99 -13.45 12.79
N ASN A 38 -21.15 -12.80 12.69
CA ASN A 38 -21.92 -12.36 13.83
C ASN A 38 -22.29 -13.62 14.63
N THR A 39 -21.47 -14.05 15.59
CA THR A 39 -21.83 -14.94 16.72
C THR A 39 -20.68 -15.39 17.63
N TRP A 40 -19.54 -14.68 17.72
CA TRP A 40 -18.53 -15.06 18.71
C TRP A 40 -18.85 -14.47 20.08
N ARG A 41 -19.26 -15.32 21.03
CA ARG A 41 -19.22 -14.98 22.46
C ARG A 41 -17.81 -14.52 22.77
N LEU A 42 -17.65 -13.22 23.00
CA LEU A 42 -16.37 -12.67 23.47
C LEU A 42 -16.01 -13.39 24.77
N ARG A 43 -14.77 -13.85 24.86
CA ARG A 43 -14.22 -14.35 26.12
C ARG A 43 -14.14 -13.18 27.11
N ARG A 44 -14.19 -13.49 28.40
CA ARG A 44 -14.00 -12.47 29.46
C ARG A 44 -12.56 -11.92 29.46
N GLU A 45 -11.60 -12.70 29.00
CA GLU A 45 -10.18 -12.36 28.97
C GLU A 45 -9.47 -12.97 27.75
N TYR A 46 -8.35 -12.36 27.35
CA TYR A 46 -7.46 -12.80 26.28
C TYR A 46 -6.01 -12.57 26.71
N ASP A 47 -5.08 -13.38 26.22
CA ASP A 47 -3.65 -13.20 26.48
C ASP A 47 -3.12 -11.90 25.82
N TYR A 48 -3.66 -11.58 24.63
CA TYR A 48 -3.34 -10.36 23.92
C TYR A 48 -4.60 -9.69 23.36
N ILE A 49 -4.72 -8.39 23.61
CA ILE A 49 -5.71 -7.52 22.96
C ILE A 49 -4.95 -6.51 22.10
N ILE A 50 -5.20 -6.55 20.79
CA ILE A 50 -4.60 -5.64 19.82
C ILE A 50 -5.69 -4.65 19.41
N VAL A 51 -5.44 -3.37 19.66
CA VAL A 51 -6.35 -2.28 19.29
C VAL A 51 -5.85 -1.62 18.00
N GLY A 52 -6.60 -1.81 16.93
CA GLY A 52 -6.28 -1.36 15.57
C GLY A 52 -5.84 -2.53 14.68
N GLY A 53 -6.70 -2.90 13.74
CA GLY A 53 -6.45 -3.84 12.65
C GLY A 53 -5.72 -3.23 11.47
N GLY A 54 -4.76 -2.33 11.73
CA GLY A 54 -3.91 -1.73 10.70
C GLY A 54 -2.75 -2.64 10.27
N THR A 55 -1.83 -2.11 9.45
CA THR A 55 -0.66 -2.84 8.93
C THR A 55 0.14 -3.58 10.01
N ALA A 56 0.47 -2.91 11.12
CA ALA A 56 1.20 -3.55 12.22
C ALA A 56 0.32 -4.49 13.05
N GLY A 57 -0.93 -4.08 13.34
CA GLY A 57 -1.87 -4.85 14.16
C GLY A 57 -2.24 -6.19 13.54
N CYS A 58 -2.52 -6.22 12.23
CA CYS A 58 -2.77 -7.46 11.49
C CYS A 58 -1.55 -8.39 11.51
N VAL A 59 -0.33 -7.85 11.37
CA VAL A 59 0.90 -8.65 11.45
C VAL A 59 1.07 -9.22 12.86
N LEU A 60 0.90 -8.42 13.91
CA LEU A 60 0.98 -8.89 15.29
C LEU A 60 -0.06 -9.98 15.58
N ALA A 61 -1.31 -9.75 15.21
CA ALA A 61 -2.39 -10.71 15.39
C ALA A 61 -2.07 -12.04 14.70
N ASN A 62 -1.61 -11.99 13.44
CA ASN A 62 -1.24 -13.18 12.69
C ASN A 62 -0.07 -13.97 13.29
N ARG A 63 0.89 -13.28 13.92
CA ARG A 63 2.09 -13.93 14.50
C ARG A 63 1.80 -14.51 15.87
N LEU A 64 1.08 -13.78 16.72
CA LEU A 64 0.71 -14.24 18.06
C LEU A 64 -0.27 -15.41 17.99
N SER A 65 -1.28 -15.35 17.11
CA SER A 65 -2.27 -16.43 16.96
C SER A 65 -1.73 -17.69 16.29
N ALA A 66 -0.47 -17.69 15.82
CA ALA A 66 0.18 -18.90 15.31
C ALA A 66 0.51 -19.90 16.41
N ASP A 67 0.60 -19.46 17.68
CA ASP A 67 0.67 -20.36 18.82
C ASP A 67 -0.77 -20.68 19.29
N PRO A 68 -1.24 -21.93 19.16
CA PRO A 68 -2.62 -22.30 19.50
C PRO A 68 -2.92 -22.20 21.01
N ARG A 69 -1.89 -22.01 21.85
CA ARG A 69 -2.05 -21.80 23.30
C ARG A 69 -2.46 -20.38 23.65
N LEU A 70 -2.22 -19.42 22.74
CA LEU A 70 -2.52 -18.01 22.96
C LEU A 70 -3.90 -17.63 22.43
N SER A 71 -4.64 -16.88 23.23
CA SER A 71 -5.88 -16.23 22.85
C SER A 71 -5.62 -14.77 22.47
N VAL A 72 -6.00 -14.40 21.25
CA VAL A 72 -5.74 -13.08 20.67
C VAL A 72 -7.05 -12.44 20.23
N LEU A 73 -7.34 -11.25 20.74
CA LEU A 73 -8.44 -10.41 20.28
C LEU A 73 -7.87 -9.25 19.45
N LEU A 74 -8.33 -9.12 18.20
CA LEU A 74 -8.05 -7.95 17.36
C LEU A 74 -9.32 -7.09 17.28
N ILE A 75 -9.21 -5.82 17.65
CA ILE A 75 -10.30 -4.85 17.59
C ILE A 75 -9.99 -3.84 16.50
N GLU A 76 -10.90 -3.69 15.53
CA GLU A 76 -10.82 -2.69 14.47
C GLU A 76 -12.09 -1.85 14.47
N ALA A 77 -11.94 -0.53 14.31
CA ALA A 77 -13.06 0.41 14.33
C ALA A 77 -13.77 0.51 12.97
N GLY A 78 -13.06 0.18 11.89
CA GLY A 78 -13.58 0.13 10.54
C GLY A 78 -14.29 -1.17 10.17
N GLY A 79 -14.78 -1.20 8.94
CA GLY A 79 -15.35 -2.39 8.33
C GLY A 79 -14.27 -3.31 7.73
N VAL A 80 -14.71 -4.24 6.88
CA VAL A 80 -13.81 -5.04 6.04
C VAL A 80 -13.63 -4.39 4.67
N GLU A 81 -12.56 -4.78 3.99
CA GLU A 81 -12.25 -4.41 2.61
C GLU A 81 -13.39 -4.80 1.64
N ASN A 82 -13.41 -4.14 0.49
CA ASN A 82 -14.29 -4.45 -0.63
C ASN A 82 -13.50 -4.50 -1.94
N ALA A 83 -14.15 -4.82 -3.04
CA ALA A 83 -13.43 -4.97 -4.29
C ALA A 83 -12.79 -3.66 -4.80
N ALA A 84 -13.33 -2.49 -4.43
CA ALA A 84 -12.70 -1.22 -4.79
C ALA A 84 -11.37 -0.99 -4.05
N THR A 85 -11.21 -1.54 -2.84
CA THR A 85 -9.93 -1.51 -2.10
C THR A 85 -8.90 -2.50 -2.63
N GLU A 86 -9.32 -3.49 -3.42
CA GLU A 86 -8.41 -4.47 -4.04
C GLU A 86 -7.76 -3.95 -5.33
N ILE A 87 -8.34 -2.92 -5.96
CA ILE A 87 -7.83 -2.36 -7.23
C ILE A 87 -6.88 -1.20 -6.92
N PRO A 88 -5.56 -1.34 -7.18
CA PRO A 88 -4.57 -0.34 -6.76
C PRO A 88 -4.77 1.03 -7.42
N LEU A 89 -5.26 1.04 -8.67
CA LEU A 89 -5.56 2.26 -9.42
C LEU A 89 -6.66 3.12 -8.74
N LEU A 90 -7.48 2.50 -7.89
CA LEU A 90 -8.57 3.16 -7.18
C LEU A 90 -8.17 3.70 -5.80
N ALA A 91 -6.88 3.69 -5.43
CA ALA A 91 -6.44 4.17 -4.11
C ALA A 91 -7.00 5.56 -3.72
N MET A 92 -7.00 6.51 -4.67
CA MET A 92 -7.46 7.89 -4.43
C MET A 92 -8.95 8.01 -4.11
N ILE A 93 -9.81 7.12 -4.61
CA ILE A 93 -11.26 7.24 -4.41
C ILE A 93 -11.69 6.92 -2.97
N HIS A 94 -10.80 6.33 -2.18
CA HIS A 94 -11.05 5.99 -0.79
C HIS A 94 -10.87 7.18 0.15
N PHE A 95 -10.19 8.24 -0.29
CA PHE A 95 -10.01 9.45 0.52
C PHE A 95 -11.34 10.19 0.69
N HIS A 96 -11.57 10.71 1.89
CA HIS A 96 -12.87 11.30 2.28
C HIS A 96 -14.06 10.33 2.20
N GLY A 97 -13.78 9.03 2.04
CA GLY A 97 -14.77 7.97 1.94
C GLY A 97 -14.99 7.22 3.26
N PRO A 98 -15.81 6.17 3.27
CA PRO A 98 -16.13 5.40 4.47
C PRO A 98 -14.93 4.64 5.07
N PHE A 99 -13.88 4.40 4.27
CA PHE A 99 -12.64 3.76 4.69
C PHE A 99 -11.56 4.74 5.15
N ASP A 100 -11.86 6.04 5.19
CA ASP A 100 -10.96 7.07 5.67
C ASP A 100 -11.49 7.65 6.99
N TRP A 101 -10.62 7.84 7.97
CA TRP A 101 -10.93 8.65 9.14
C TRP A 101 -11.13 10.13 8.79
N ASP A 102 -10.64 10.56 7.63
CA ASP A 102 -10.76 11.91 7.09
C ASP A 102 -10.24 12.98 8.06
N TYR A 103 -9.09 12.71 8.67
CA TYR A 103 -8.47 13.69 9.54
C TYR A 103 -7.98 14.90 8.74
N LYS A 104 -8.08 16.07 9.37
CA LYS A 104 -7.46 17.30 8.88
C LYS A 104 -6.52 17.86 9.94
N THR A 105 -5.36 18.34 9.52
CA THR A 105 -4.44 19.03 10.44
C THR A 105 -5.09 20.28 11.02
N VAL A 106 -4.51 20.86 12.07
CA VAL A 106 -4.74 22.27 12.39
C VAL A 106 -4.25 23.17 11.24
N PRO A 107 -4.69 24.45 11.15
CA PRO A 107 -4.16 25.37 10.14
C PRO A 107 -2.64 25.46 10.16
N GLN A 108 -2.02 25.38 8.99
CA GLN A 108 -0.56 25.34 8.84
C GLN A 108 -0.01 26.71 8.38
N LYS A 109 1.06 27.17 9.05
CA LYS A 109 1.70 28.46 8.70
C LYS A 109 2.50 28.40 7.40
N TYR A 110 3.14 27.27 7.13
CA TYR A 110 4.10 27.09 6.03
C TYR A 110 3.73 25.96 5.04
N GLY A 111 2.59 25.29 5.25
CA GLY A 111 2.12 24.18 4.40
C GLY A 111 0.65 24.35 4.03
N CYS A 112 0.19 23.59 3.04
CA CYS A 112 -1.24 23.47 2.68
C CYS A 112 -1.97 24.81 2.47
N ARG A 113 -1.26 25.86 2.04
CA ARG A 113 -1.80 27.21 1.82
C ARG A 113 -2.84 27.30 0.70
N ALA A 114 -2.88 26.30 -0.17
CA ALA A 114 -3.88 26.16 -1.24
C ALA A 114 -5.08 25.29 -0.82
N MET A 115 -5.12 24.80 0.43
CA MET A 115 -6.22 24.01 0.97
C MET A 115 -7.15 24.89 1.81
N GLU A 116 -8.41 24.48 1.92
CA GLU A 116 -9.41 25.18 2.72
C GLU A 116 -8.94 25.35 4.18
N GLY A 117 -8.98 26.59 4.68
CA GLY A 117 -8.54 26.94 6.03
C GLY A 117 -7.05 26.68 6.31
N ASN A 118 -6.21 26.51 5.28
CA ASN A 118 -4.80 26.12 5.39
C ASN A 118 -4.59 24.77 6.09
N ARG A 119 -5.56 23.85 5.98
CA ARG A 119 -5.51 22.53 6.64
C ARG A 119 -5.17 21.44 5.64
N CYS A 120 -4.23 20.58 5.98
CA CYS A 120 -3.89 19.44 5.16
C CYS A 120 -4.89 18.31 5.39
N ASN A 121 -5.33 17.65 4.31
CA ASN A 121 -6.00 16.36 4.40
C ASN A 121 -4.99 15.31 4.87
N TRP A 122 -5.40 14.45 5.80
CA TRP A 122 -4.54 13.49 6.46
C TRP A 122 -5.20 12.12 6.52
N ALA A 123 -5.36 11.51 5.35
CA ALA A 123 -6.06 10.23 5.20
C ALA A 123 -5.47 9.13 6.10
N ARG A 124 -6.35 8.42 6.81
CA ARG A 124 -6.00 7.27 7.65
C ARG A 124 -7.03 6.17 7.44
N GLY A 125 -6.57 4.95 7.20
CA GLY A 125 -7.47 3.84 6.93
C GLY A 125 -8.33 3.50 8.14
N LYS A 126 -9.64 3.46 7.94
CA LYS A 126 -10.68 3.01 8.87
C LYS A 126 -11.35 1.76 8.29
N VAL A 127 -10.57 0.69 8.20
CA VAL A 127 -10.93 -0.59 7.59
C VAL A 127 -9.92 -1.62 8.07
N LEU A 128 -10.26 -2.91 8.09
CA LEU A 128 -9.27 -3.98 8.32
C LEU A 128 -8.13 -3.87 7.30
N GLY A 129 -6.89 -3.98 7.79
CA GLY A 129 -5.65 -3.60 7.08
C GLY A 129 -5.23 -2.15 7.30
N GLY A 130 -6.17 -1.27 7.67
CA GLY A 130 -5.94 0.14 7.94
C GLY A 130 -5.41 0.87 6.70
N SER A 131 -4.38 1.70 6.89
CA SER A 131 -3.81 2.46 5.77
C SER A 131 -3.17 1.58 4.68
N SER A 132 -2.86 0.29 4.91
CA SER A 132 -2.40 -0.57 3.80
C SER A 132 -3.49 -0.88 2.78
N THR A 133 -4.76 -0.77 3.17
CA THR A 133 -5.93 -1.04 2.32
C THR A 133 -6.26 0.13 1.38
N ILE A 134 -5.86 1.36 1.75
CA ILE A 134 -6.18 2.59 1.00
C ILE A 134 -4.93 3.31 0.43
N ASN A 135 -3.76 2.66 0.45
CA ASN A 135 -2.52 3.28 -0.02
C ASN A 135 -2.24 3.03 -1.52
N PHE A 136 -1.14 3.58 -2.02
CA PHE A 136 -0.69 3.46 -3.41
C PHE A 136 0.18 2.22 -3.68
N GLN A 137 0.20 1.25 -2.78
CA GLN A 137 0.96 -0.01 -2.89
C GLN A 137 2.48 0.12 -3.15
N MET A 138 3.07 1.29 -2.90
CA MET A 138 4.52 1.47 -3.00
C MET A 138 5.22 0.69 -1.88
N HIS A 139 6.11 -0.24 -2.26
CA HIS A 139 6.88 -1.05 -1.32
C HIS A 139 8.30 -0.51 -1.16
N VAL A 140 8.49 0.43 -0.24
CA VAL A 140 9.78 1.10 0.01
C VAL A 140 10.19 0.89 1.47
N ARG A 141 11.42 0.45 1.70
CA ARG A 141 12.03 0.36 3.03
C ARG A 141 12.66 1.69 3.43
N GLY A 142 12.71 1.96 4.74
CA GLY A 142 13.45 3.10 5.29
C GLY A 142 14.94 3.05 4.95
N ASN A 143 15.64 4.17 5.10
CA ASN A 143 17.08 4.20 4.84
C ASN A 143 17.83 3.40 5.92
N ARG A 144 18.88 2.67 5.52
CA ARG A 144 19.77 1.95 6.45
C ARG A 144 20.24 2.86 7.60
N ARG A 145 20.61 4.09 7.25
CA ARG A 145 21.07 5.09 8.21
C ARG A 145 19.99 5.48 9.21
N ASP A 146 18.71 5.50 8.83
CA ASP A 146 17.62 5.85 9.76
C ASP A 146 17.56 4.83 10.91
N PHE A 147 17.64 3.54 10.59
CA PHE A 147 17.63 2.45 11.58
C PHE A 147 18.90 2.45 12.43
N ASP A 148 20.06 2.66 11.83
CA ASP A 148 21.32 2.73 12.58
C ASP A 148 21.33 3.94 13.54
N LEU A 149 20.72 5.07 13.14
CA LEU A 149 20.53 6.23 14.02
C LEU A 149 19.53 5.94 15.14
N TRP A 150 18.47 5.16 14.90
CA TRP A 150 17.55 4.73 15.97
C TRP A 150 18.29 4.05 17.11
N GLU A 151 19.20 3.13 16.80
CA GLU A 151 19.99 2.45 17.83
C GLU A 151 21.06 3.36 18.44
N THR A 152 21.85 4.04 17.60
CA THR A 152 23.06 4.74 18.04
C THR A 152 22.80 6.11 18.66
N GLN A 153 21.71 6.80 18.27
CA GLN A 153 21.42 8.16 18.72
C GLN A 153 20.14 8.28 19.54
N TYR A 154 19.15 7.41 19.30
CA TYR A 154 17.83 7.52 19.93
C TYR A 154 17.56 6.41 20.95
N GLY A 155 18.53 5.53 21.23
CA GLY A 155 18.44 4.52 22.29
C GLY A 155 17.51 3.34 21.97
N ALA A 156 17.08 3.18 20.72
CA ALA A 156 16.28 2.04 20.29
C ALA A 156 17.17 0.81 20.11
N PHE A 157 17.55 0.18 21.23
CA PHE A 157 18.42 -0.98 21.24
C PHE A 157 17.87 -2.12 20.37
N ASN A 158 18.73 -2.74 19.56
CA ASN A 158 18.41 -3.77 18.57
C ASN A 158 17.55 -3.31 17.39
N TRP A 159 17.49 -2.01 17.10
CA TRP A 159 16.76 -1.46 15.93
C TRP A 159 17.67 -1.00 14.78
N SER A 160 18.97 -1.26 14.81
CA SER A 160 19.85 -1.00 13.66
C SER A 160 19.44 -1.78 12.41
N TYR A 161 19.90 -1.35 11.24
CA TYR A 161 19.49 -1.94 9.97
C TYR A 161 19.80 -3.44 9.91
N ARG A 162 20.95 -3.85 10.48
CA ARG A 162 21.35 -5.25 10.58
C ARG A 162 20.31 -6.09 11.34
N ASN A 163 19.70 -5.54 12.38
CA ASN A 163 18.73 -6.23 13.23
C ASN A 163 17.34 -6.29 12.59
N VAL A 164 16.91 -5.26 11.86
CA VAL A 164 15.59 -5.23 11.20
C VAL A 164 15.57 -5.93 9.83
N LEU A 165 16.69 -6.01 9.10
CA LEU A 165 16.76 -6.62 7.77
C LEU A 165 16.22 -8.06 7.73
N PRO A 166 16.52 -8.97 8.68
CA PRO A 166 15.93 -10.30 8.72
C PRO A 166 14.39 -10.27 8.77
N TYR A 167 13.80 -9.31 9.49
CA TYR A 167 12.35 -9.15 9.56
C TYR A 167 11.79 -8.61 8.25
N PHE A 168 12.49 -7.69 7.59
CA PHE A 168 12.11 -7.24 6.25
C PHE A 168 12.06 -8.39 5.24
N LYS A 169 13.06 -9.27 5.29
CA LYS A 169 13.11 -10.47 4.44
C LYS A 169 12.05 -11.50 4.82
N LYS A 170 11.67 -11.59 6.10
CA LYS A 170 10.69 -12.56 6.61
C LYS A 170 9.25 -12.23 6.19
N TYR A 171 8.89 -10.94 6.05
CA TYR A 171 7.52 -10.57 5.66
C TYR A 171 7.30 -10.60 4.14
N GLU A 172 8.32 -10.28 3.34
CA GLU A 172 8.19 -10.16 1.89
C GLU A 172 8.51 -11.47 1.13
N ARG A 173 7.83 -11.65 0.00
CA ARG A 173 8.20 -12.56 -1.07
C ARG A 173 8.37 -11.73 -2.33
N TYR A 174 9.62 -11.38 -2.64
CA TYR A 174 9.93 -10.61 -3.82
C TYR A 174 9.92 -11.50 -5.07
N MET A 175 9.17 -11.07 -6.07
CA MET A 175 8.89 -11.78 -7.32
C MET A 175 9.39 -11.02 -8.56
N GLY A 176 10.11 -9.92 -8.36
CA GLY A 176 10.70 -9.13 -9.45
C GLY A 176 12.01 -9.72 -9.98
N PRO A 177 12.56 -9.11 -11.06
CA PRO A 177 13.76 -9.60 -11.71
C PRO A 177 15.02 -9.38 -10.85
N ASN A 178 16.04 -10.22 -11.11
CA ASN A 178 17.41 -10.13 -10.56
C ASN A 178 17.50 -9.83 -9.05
N PRO A 179 16.84 -10.63 -8.20
CA PRO A 179 16.81 -10.37 -6.76
C PRO A 179 18.18 -10.59 -6.09
N ASP A 180 18.64 -9.61 -5.31
CA ASP A 180 19.73 -9.83 -4.36
C ASP A 180 19.17 -10.39 -3.04
N PHE A 181 19.23 -11.71 -2.86
CA PHE A 181 18.71 -12.39 -1.68
C PHE A 181 19.48 -12.13 -0.39
N ARG A 182 20.60 -11.39 -0.42
CA ARG A 182 21.18 -10.81 0.79
C ARG A 182 20.20 -9.79 1.41
N PHE A 183 19.43 -9.10 0.56
CA PHE A 183 18.50 -8.04 0.92
C PHE A 183 17.02 -8.41 0.78
N ARG A 184 16.68 -9.26 -0.20
CA ARG A 184 15.29 -9.56 -0.54
C ARG A 184 14.77 -10.85 0.11
N GLY A 185 13.50 -10.84 0.48
CA GLY A 185 12.77 -12.00 1.01
C GLY A 185 12.21 -12.89 -0.09
N ARG A 186 12.14 -14.21 0.18
CA ARG A 186 11.71 -15.22 -0.80
C ARG A 186 10.42 -15.95 -0.44
N THR A 187 10.08 -15.99 0.84
CA THR A 187 9.06 -16.90 1.37
C THR A 187 8.02 -16.18 2.23
N GLY A 188 8.13 -14.86 2.38
CA GLY A 188 7.19 -14.08 3.16
C GLY A 188 5.76 -14.13 2.62
N LYS A 189 4.81 -13.76 3.47
CA LYS A 189 3.38 -13.81 3.14
C LYS A 189 2.95 -12.68 2.20
N VAL A 190 3.71 -11.59 2.13
CA VAL A 190 3.38 -10.42 1.30
C VAL A 190 4.11 -10.54 -0.04
N PRO A 191 3.42 -10.85 -1.15
CA PRO A 191 4.03 -10.82 -2.47
C PRO A 191 4.39 -9.38 -2.86
N VAL A 192 5.59 -9.20 -3.41
CA VAL A 192 6.08 -7.91 -3.90
C VAL A 192 6.57 -8.10 -5.32
N THR A 193 5.98 -7.38 -6.26
CA THR A 193 6.34 -7.41 -7.68
C THR A 193 6.44 -5.99 -8.21
N LEU A 194 7.09 -5.83 -9.35
CA LEU A 194 6.94 -4.64 -10.17
C LEU A 194 5.53 -4.58 -10.74
N SER A 195 5.03 -3.38 -10.99
CA SER A 195 3.79 -3.19 -11.76
C SER A 195 3.85 -3.96 -13.09
N VAL A 196 2.82 -4.78 -13.36
CA VAL A 196 2.67 -5.53 -14.61
C VAL A 196 2.47 -4.58 -15.79
N THR A 197 1.81 -3.45 -15.56
CA THR A 197 1.55 -2.42 -16.56
C THR A 197 2.58 -1.31 -16.43
N GLN A 198 3.44 -1.17 -17.45
CA GLN A 198 4.41 -0.08 -17.54
C GLN A 198 4.19 0.74 -18.81
N THR A 199 4.22 2.05 -18.66
CA THR A 199 4.17 2.97 -19.80
C THR A 199 5.59 3.26 -20.29
N LYS A 200 5.71 3.81 -21.51
CA LYS A 200 7.00 4.27 -22.04
C LYS A 200 7.65 5.38 -21.19
N LEU A 201 6.87 6.06 -20.33
CA LEU A 201 7.41 7.06 -19.42
C LEU A 201 8.38 6.46 -18.40
N VAL A 202 8.21 5.18 -18.01
CA VAL A 202 9.12 4.52 -17.08
C VAL A 202 10.54 4.46 -17.67
N SER A 203 10.69 4.03 -18.92
CA SER A 203 12.02 3.99 -19.56
C SER A 203 12.63 5.38 -19.73
N VAL A 204 11.82 6.38 -20.08
CA VAL A 204 12.28 7.78 -20.22
C VAL A 204 12.74 8.33 -18.86
N PHE A 205 12.00 8.06 -17.79
CA PHE A 205 12.33 8.49 -16.43
C PHE A 205 13.63 7.86 -15.94
N LEU A 206 13.83 6.55 -16.18
CA LEU A 206 15.06 5.86 -15.81
C LEU A 206 16.27 6.39 -16.60
N GLU A 207 16.08 6.72 -17.89
CA GLU A 207 17.16 7.25 -18.73
C GLU A 207 17.56 8.67 -18.34
N ALA A 208 16.58 9.52 -17.99
CA ALA A 208 16.87 10.84 -17.43
C ALA A 208 17.69 10.72 -16.13
N GLY A 209 17.39 9.75 -15.27
CA GLY A 209 18.20 9.45 -14.09
C GLY A 209 19.66 9.12 -14.43
N ARG A 210 19.89 8.32 -15.48
CA ARG A 210 21.25 8.01 -15.95
C ARG A 210 21.99 9.23 -16.48
N GLN A 211 21.31 10.09 -17.23
CA GLN A 211 21.90 11.34 -17.74
C GLN A 211 22.32 12.29 -16.61
N LEU A 212 21.63 12.22 -15.47
CA LEU A 212 22.01 12.93 -14.24
C LEU A 212 23.12 12.23 -13.43
N GLY A 213 23.66 11.11 -13.92
CA GLY A 213 24.72 10.35 -13.27
C GLY A 213 24.25 9.31 -12.25
N TYR A 214 22.94 9.05 -12.15
CA TYR A 214 22.41 8.05 -11.21
C TYR A 214 22.22 6.67 -11.84
N GLY A 215 22.48 5.62 -11.06
CA GLY A 215 22.23 4.24 -11.46
C GLY A 215 20.73 3.88 -11.45
N VAL A 216 20.40 2.81 -12.18
CA VAL A 216 19.11 2.12 -12.03
C VAL A 216 19.29 1.00 -11.01
N THR A 217 18.67 1.11 -9.83
CA THR A 217 18.90 0.24 -8.68
C THR A 217 17.62 -0.37 -8.12
N ASP A 218 17.73 -1.47 -7.37
CA ASP A 218 16.71 -1.87 -6.41
C ASP A 218 16.91 -1.02 -5.15
N TYR A 219 16.04 -0.03 -4.92
CA TYR A 219 16.11 0.85 -3.76
C TYR A 219 15.86 0.12 -2.41
N ASN A 220 15.47 -1.15 -2.44
CA ASN A 220 15.41 -2.03 -1.27
C ASN A 220 16.63 -2.97 -1.14
N GLY A 221 17.60 -2.85 -2.06
CA GLY A 221 18.85 -3.58 -2.14
C GLY A 221 20.02 -2.89 -1.42
N PRO A 222 21.27 -3.15 -1.83
CA PRO A 222 22.46 -2.60 -1.17
C PRO A 222 22.58 -1.07 -1.29
N GLU A 223 22.14 -0.50 -2.41
CA GLU A 223 22.23 0.92 -2.73
C GLU A 223 20.84 1.53 -2.91
N GLN A 224 20.51 2.49 -2.05
CA GLN A 224 19.19 3.16 -2.04
C GLN A 224 19.16 4.42 -2.90
N MET A 225 20.32 4.96 -3.28
CA MET A 225 20.41 6.13 -4.13
C MET A 225 20.35 5.70 -5.59
N GLY A 226 19.36 6.18 -6.32
CA GLY A 226 19.21 5.90 -7.75
C GLY A 226 17.76 5.93 -8.19
N PHE A 227 17.54 5.45 -9.41
CA PHE A 227 16.22 5.39 -10.03
C PHE A 227 15.76 3.94 -10.16
N SER A 228 14.46 3.69 -10.08
CA SER A 228 13.95 2.32 -10.13
C SER A 228 12.55 2.23 -10.71
N ARG A 229 12.16 1.01 -11.05
CA ARG A 229 10.78 0.67 -11.41
C ARG A 229 10.00 0.44 -10.11
N THR A 230 8.81 1.01 -10.03
CA THR A 230 7.82 0.71 -8.98
C THR A 230 6.75 -0.20 -9.54
#